data_AF-A0A838P7D5-F1
#
_entry.id   AF-A0A838P7D5-F1
#
_cell.length_a   1.000
_cell.length_b   1.000
_cell.length_c   1.000
_cell.angle_alpha   90.00
_cell.angle_beta   90.00
_cell.angle_gamma   90.00
#
_symmetry.space_group_name_H-M   'P 1'
#
loop_
_entity.id
_entity.type
_entity.pdbx_description
1 polymer ?
#
loop_
_entity_poly.entity_id
_entity_poly.type
_entity_poly.pdbx_seq_one_letter_code
_entity_poly.pdbx_strand_id
1 'polypeptide(L)'
;MKGPITTDLRLDIPFSLDFQRKSDTPLYRQFYEAIRLAILRRQFAPGLRLPATRELAHEFNVSRNTIVLAFDQLIAEGYLEARQGSGTFVAAKIPDDFINIENDRKPRSLKSESEFALSKRGKTIVEAKSKWLISAGVPLPLTPCVPSVPYFPFELWAKLVAKRLRKPIRGLLNYGEIAGYKPLREAIAAHLGATRGGALPAGTSHCRIRNSAGG
;
A
#
# COMPACT_ATOMS: atom_id res chain seq x y z
N MET A 1 27.86 1.22 58.29
CA MET A 1 27.18 2.34 57.60
C MET A 1 27.37 2.17 56.09
N LYS A 2 26.26 1.91 55.39
CA LYS A 2 25.96 1.94 53.93
C LYS A 2 25.00 0.79 53.60
N GLY A 3 23.74 0.98 54.00
CA GLY A 3 22.58 0.26 53.47
C GLY A 3 22.08 0.93 52.18
N PRO A 4 21.07 0.34 51.50
CA PRO A 4 21.05 0.12 50.07
C PRO A 4 20.52 1.31 49.25
N ILE A 5 20.97 1.40 48.00
CA ILE A 5 20.43 2.29 46.97
C ILE A 5 19.15 1.64 46.43
N THR A 6 18.05 1.77 47.19
CA THR A 6 16.70 1.51 46.67
C THR A 6 16.42 2.62 45.66
N THR A 7 16.63 2.31 44.39
CA THR A 7 16.34 3.24 43.28
C THR A 7 14.85 3.20 43.03
N ASP A 8 14.13 4.00 43.81
CA ASP A 8 12.70 4.27 43.67
C ASP A 8 12.54 5.24 42.47
N LEU A 9 12.64 4.72 41.26
CA LEU A 9 12.30 5.43 40.01
C LEU A 9 10.93 4.96 39.55
N ARG A 10 9.90 5.39 40.28
CA ARG A 10 8.53 5.43 39.78
C ARG A 10 8.52 6.44 38.62
N LEU A 11 8.74 5.96 37.39
CA LEU A 11 8.49 6.75 36.20
C LEU A 11 6.99 6.97 36.15
N ASP A 12 6.55 8.17 36.53
CA ASP A 12 5.20 8.67 36.26
C ASP A 12 5.01 8.72 34.74
N ILE A 13 4.68 7.58 34.12
CA ILE A 13 4.20 7.55 32.75
C ILE A 13 2.91 8.37 32.78
N PRO A 14 2.87 9.58 32.19
CA PRO A 14 1.80 10.54 32.47
C PRO A 14 0.51 10.21 31.71
N PHE A 15 0.33 8.96 31.28
CA PHE A 15 -0.86 8.56 30.56
C PHE A 15 -1.30 7.16 30.95
N SER A 16 -2.59 7.06 31.31
CA SER A 16 -3.28 5.79 31.49
C SER A 16 -3.41 5.12 30.13
N LEU A 17 -2.81 3.94 29.99
CA LEU A 17 -3.01 3.07 28.83
C LEU A 17 -4.25 2.20 29.06
N ASP A 18 -5.38 2.61 28.49
CA ASP A 18 -6.59 1.80 28.52
C ASP A 18 -6.51 0.70 27.45
N PHE A 19 -6.24 -0.53 27.88
CA PHE A 19 -6.15 -1.70 27.01
C PHE A 19 -7.54 -2.28 26.72
N GLN A 20 -8.00 -2.13 25.49
CA GLN A 20 -9.28 -2.66 25.04
C GLN A 20 -9.16 -4.16 24.73
N ARG A 21 -9.34 -5.01 25.75
CA ARG A 21 -9.27 -6.48 25.63
C ARG A 21 -10.32 -7.08 24.69
N LYS A 22 -11.45 -6.39 24.48
CA LYS A 22 -12.56 -6.82 23.61
C LYS A 22 -12.49 -6.24 22.19
N SER A 23 -11.44 -5.49 21.85
CA SER A 23 -11.30 -4.97 20.49
C SER A 23 -10.76 -6.05 19.54
N ASP A 24 -10.97 -5.84 18.24
CA ASP A 24 -10.41 -6.69 17.18
C ASP A 24 -8.87 -6.53 17.04
N THR A 25 -8.29 -5.55 17.73
CA THR A 25 -6.85 -5.28 17.71
C THR A 25 -6.14 -6.05 18.82
N PRO A 26 -5.13 -6.89 18.52
CA PRO A 26 -4.36 -7.59 19.55
C PRO A 26 -3.70 -6.65 20.56
N LEU A 27 -3.61 -7.07 21.83
CA LEU A 27 -3.06 -6.25 22.92
C LEU A 27 -1.62 -5.77 22.68
N TYR A 28 -0.77 -6.60 22.03
CA TYR A 28 0.61 -6.20 21.74
C TYR A 28 0.65 -5.03 20.75
N ARG A 29 -0.27 -5.01 19.78
CA ARG A 29 -0.39 -3.92 18.81
C ARG A 29 -0.91 -2.64 19.47
N GLN A 30 -1.87 -2.75 20.39
CA GLN A 30 -2.33 -1.60 21.18
C GLN A 30 -1.19 -0.99 22.01
N PHE A 31 -0.37 -1.83 22.65
CA PHE A 31 0.79 -1.38 23.42
C PHE A 31 1.85 -0.73 22.53
N TYR A 32 2.16 -1.38 21.39
CA TYR A 32 3.09 -0.85 20.40
C TYR A 32 2.66 0.55 19.92
N GLU A 33 1.41 0.72 19.48
CA GLU A 33 0.93 2.01 18.96
C GLU A 33 0.96 3.10 20.03
N ALA A 34 0.60 2.75 21.27
CA ALA A 34 0.65 3.67 22.38
C ALA A 34 2.05 4.23 22.65
N ILE A 35 3.05 3.35 22.74
CA ILE A 35 4.44 3.76 22.99
C ILE A 35 4.97 4.54 21.78
N ARG A 36 4.68 4.07 20.56
CA ARG A 36 5.05 4.77 19.33
C ARG A 36 4.51 6.20 19.30
N LEU A 37 3.21 6.38 19.60
CA LEU A 37 2.59 7.70 19.65
C LEU A 37 3.17 8.57 20.77
N ALA A 38 3.50 8.02 21.93
CA ALA A 38 4.16 8.75 23.01
C ALA A 38 5.55 9.27 22.60
N ILE A 39 6.33 8.46 21.88
CA ILE A 39 7.63 8.86 21.31
C ILE A 39 7.44 9.96 20.25
N LEU A 40 6.52 9.75 19.30
CA LEU A 40 6.24 10.71 18.23
C LEU A 40 5.73 12.06 18.76
N ARG A 41 4.92 12.06 19.82
CA ARG A 41 4.43 13.27 20.49
C ARG A 41 5.46 13.92 21.41
N ARG A 42 6.70 13.43 21.42
CA ARG A 42 7.80 13.90 22.29
C ARG A 42 7.48 13.83 23.79
N GLN A 43 6.55 12.96 24.19
CA GLN A 43 6.27 12.68 25.60
C GLN A 43 7.37 11.81 26.21
N PHE A 44 7.92 10.88 25.41
CA PHE A 44 9.16 10.19 25.75
C PHE A 44 10.33 10.87 25.03
N ALA A 45 11.21 11.48 25.82
CA ALA A 45 12.39 12.15 25.30
C ALA A 45 13.36 11.13 24.66
N PRO A 46 14.06 11.51 23.58
CA PRO A 46 15.14 10.68 23.03
C PRO A 46 16.18 10.34 24.11
N GLY A 47 16.60 9.08 24.17
CA GLY A 47 17.52 8.59 25.21
C GLY A 47 16.87 8.29 26.57
N LEU A 48 15.55 8.48 26.73
CA LEU A 48 14.83 8.05 27.93
C LEU A 48 14.95 6.54 28.09
N ARG A 49 15.30 6.08 29.30
CA ARG A 49 15.30 4.66 29.65
C ARG A 49 13.88 4.20 29.96
N LEU A 50 13.42 3.15 29.28
CA LEU A 50 12.15 2.52 29.57
C LEU A 50 12.28 1.52 30.74
N PRO A 51 11.21 1.33 31.54
CA PRO A 51 11.16 0.30 32.57
C PRO A 51 11.32 -1.11 32.01
N ALA A 52 11.65 -2.07 32.88
CA ALA A 52 11.82 -3.44 32.42
C ALA A 52 10.49 -4.02 31.93
N THR A 53 10.51 -4.88 30.91
CA THR A 53 9.30 -5.52 30.37
C THR A 53 8.46 -6.25 31.43
N ARG A 54 9.10 -6.67 32.54
CA ARG A 54 8.43 -7.34 33.67
C ARG A 54 7.62 -6.37 34.53
N GLU A 55 8.14 -5.17 34.76
CA GLU A 55 7.47 -4.13 35.54
C GLU A 55 6.24 -3.63 34.77
N LEU A 56 6.42 -3.35 33.48
CA LEU A 56 5.32 -2.93 32.60
C LEU A 56 4.21 -4.00 32.50
N ALA A 57 4.59 -5.29 32.49
CA ALA A 57 3.62 -6.39 32.46
C ALA A 57 2.75 -6.40 33.72
N HIS A 58 3.38 -6.16 34.87
CA HIS A 58 2.70 -6.12 36.15
C HIS A 58 1.81 -4.87 36.27
N GLU A 59 2.33 -3.70 35.90
CA GLU A 59 1.62 -2.43 35.99
C GLU A 59 0.36 -2.39 35.13
N PHE A 60 0.44 -2.86 33.88
CA PHE A 60 -0.70 -2.87 32.96
C PHE A 60 -1.53 -4.17 33.03
N ASN A 61 -1.17 -5.11 33.91
CA ASN A 61 -1.81 -6.42 34.06
C ASN A 61 -1.95 -7.20 32.73
N VAL A 62 -0.87 -7.22 31.94
CA VAL A 62 -0.79 -7.90 30.63
C VAL A 62 0.29 -8.99 30.69
N SER A 63 0.15 -10.04 29.87
CA SER A 63 1.21 -11.05 29.72
C SER A 63 2.53 -10.41 29.29
N ARG A 64 3.63 -10.86 29.91
CA ARG A 64 4.99 -10.44 29.56
C ARG A 64 5.29 -10.65 28.08
N ASN A 65 4.83 -11.74 27.48
CA ASN A 65 5.07 -12.02 26.06
C ASN A 65 4.49 -10.93 25.15
N THR A 66 3.34 -10.36 25.52
CA THR A 66 2.70 -9.28 24.77
C THR A 66 3.57 -8.03 24.74
N ILE A 67 4.18 -7.67 25.87
CA ILE A 67 5.06 -6.50 25.96
C ILE A 67 6.40 -6.75 25.25
N VAL A 68 6.94 -7.97 25.39
CA VAL A 68 8.17 -8.36 24.67
C VAL A 68 7.94 -8.24 23.16
N LEU A 69 6.83 -8.77 22.63
CA LEU A 69 6.50 -8.66 21.20
C LEU A 69 6.39 -7.20 20.73
N ALA A 70 5.79 -6.33 21.55
CA ALA A 70 5.68 -4.92 21.21
C ALA A 70 7.04 -4.20 21.26
N PHE A 71 7.89 -4.52 22.24
CA PHE A 71 9.25 -3.99 22.34
C PHE A 71 10.12 -4.46 21.17
N ASP A 72 10.07 -5.75 20.83
CA ASP A 72 10.81 -6.32 19.70
C ASP A 72 10.42 -5.62 18.40
N GLN A 73 9.12 -5.34 18.20
CA GLN A 73 8.64 -4.57 17.05
C GLN A 73 9.17 -3.12 17.06
N LEU A 74 9.09 -2.43 18.20
CA LEU A 74 9.60 -1.05 18.32
C LEU A 74 11.12 -0.96 18.10
N ILE A 75 11.87 -2.00 18.50
CA ILE A 75 13.31 -2.10 18.25
C ILE A 75 13.57 -2.37 16.77
N ALA A 76 12.85 -3.33 16.18
CA ALA A 76 13.00 -3.68 14.76
C ALA A 76 12.71 -2.50 13.83
N GLU A 77 11.78 -1.63 14.20
CA GLU A 77 11.45 -0.41 13.47
C GLU A 77 12.35 0.78 13.82
N GLY A 78 13.18 0.68 14.86
CA GLY A 78 14.14 1.73 15.23
C GLY A 78 13.57 2.85 16.11
N TYR A 79 12.42 2.65 16.75
CA TYR A 79 11.92 3.57 17.78
C TYR A 79 12.62 3.39 19.13
N LEU A 80 13.09 2.18 19.41
CA LEU A 80 13.81 1.82 20.64
C LEU A 80 15.18 1.21 20.32
N GLU A 81 16.13 1.42 21.22
CA GLU A 81 17.46 0.82 21.20
C GLU A 81 17.65 -0.06 22.43
N ALA A 82 17.89 -1.35 22.23
CA ALA A 82 18.30 -2.25 23.31
C ALA A 82 19.82 -2.16 23.51
N ARG A 83 20.26 -1.80 24.72
CA ARG A 83 21.68 -1.78 25.11
C ARG A 83 21.96 -2.93 26.07
N GLN A 84 22.90 -3.80 25.71
CA GLN A 84 23.23 -4.98 26.49
C GLN A 84 23.60 -4.60 27.94
N GLY A 85 22.91 -5.17 28.92
CA GLY A 85 23.11 -4.92 30.35
C GLY A 85 22.62 -3.56 30.87
N SER A 86 22.21 -2.64 29.98
CA SER A 86 21.83 -1.26 30.35
C SER A 86 20.34 -0.97 30.17
N GLY A 87 19.57 -1.90 29.58
CA GLY A 87 18.11 -1.77 29.38
C GLY A 87 17.74 -1.25 27.99
N THR A 88 16.49 -0.84 27.82
CA THR A 88 15.95 -0.35 26.56
C THR A 88 15.74 1.15 26.63
N PHE A 89 16.20 1.87 25.61
CA PHE A 89 16.15 3.33 25.55
C PHE A 89 15.36 3.79 24.32
N VAL A 90 14.74 4.96 24.37
CA VAL A 90 14.18 5.60 23.18
C VAL A 90 15.31 6.01 22.25
N ALA A 91 15.20 5.65 20.97
CA ALA A 91 16.24 5.93 19.98
C ALA A 91 16.54 7.43 19.90
N ALA A 92 17.82 7.80 19.73
CA ALA A 92 18.22 9.20 19.65
C ALA A 92 17.72 9.88 18.38
N LYS A 93 17.56 9.11 17.30
CA LYS A 93 16.98 9.53 16.03
C LYS A 93 15.90 8.52 15.65
N ILE A 94 14.66 8.98 15.57
CA ILE A 94 13.53 8.14 15.17
C ILE A 94 13.35 8.19 13.65
N PRO A 95 12.94 7.08 12.99
CA PRO A 95 12.76 7.02 11.53
C PRO A 95 11.87 8.13 10.98
N ASP A 96 10.77 8.45 11.68
CA ASP A 96 9.82 9.47 11.26
C ASP A 96 10.44 10.87 11.18
N ASP A 97 11.46 11.19 11.99
CA ASP A 97 12.16 12.49 11.92
C ASP A 97 12.86 12.66 10.55
N PHE A 98 13.33 11.56 9.93
CA PHE A 98 13.95 11.60 8.61
C PHE A 98 12.93 11.65 7.47
N ILE A 99 11.74 11.08 7.68
CA ILE A 99 10.63 11.14 6.71
C ILE A 99 9.98 12.54 6.73
N ASN A 100 10.03 13.23 7.89
CA ASN A 100 9.38 14.53 8.08
C ASN A 100 10.23 15.76 7.68
N ILE A 101 11.39 15.59 7.03
CA ILE A 101 12.26 16.71 6.60
C ILE A 101 11.51 17.69 5.66
N GLU A 102 10.34 17.33 5.12
CA GLU A 102 9.50 18.22 4.28
C GLU A 102 8.15 18.66 4.90
N ASN A 103 7.86 18.33 6.16
CA ASN A 103 6.51 18.48 6.74
C ASN A 103 6.36 19.58 7.80
N ASP A 104 7.32 20.52 7.89
CA ASP A 104 7.06 21.84 8.49
C ASP A 104 5.98 22.65 7.74
N ARG A 105 5.51 22.12 6.61
CA ARG A 105 4.17 22.39 6.12
C ARG A 105 3.18 21.80 7.13
N LYS A 106 2.85 22.60 8.15
CA LYS A 106 1.64 22.52 8.97
C LYS A 106 0.62 21.68 8.21
N PRO A 107 0.21 20.48 8.68
CA PRO A 107 -0.66 19.61 7.90
C PRO A 107 -1.81 20.48 7.47
N ARG A 108 -1.82 20.83 6.17
CA ARG A 108 -2.90 21.64 5.61
C ARG A 108 -4.07 20.75 5.88
N SER A 109 -4.94 21.14 6.82
CA SER A 109 -6.12 20.36 7.11
C SER A 109 -6.69 20.05 5.74
N LEU A 110 -6.79 18.76 5.43
CA LEU A 110 -7.61 18.34 4.32
C LEU A 110 -8.99 18.78 4.77
N LYS A 111 -9.32 20.05 4.48
CA LYS A 111 -10.63 20.62 4.69
C LYS A 111 -11.54 19.58 4.07
N SER A 112 -12.44 19.02 4.86
CA SER A 112 -13.38 18.00 4.41
C SER A 112 -13.93 18.43 3.06
N GLU A 113 -14.15 17.48 2.15
CA GLU A 113 -14.64 17.74 0.78
C GLU A 113 -15.82 18.73 0.71
N SER A 114 -16.52 18.93 1.83
CA SER A 114 -17.56 19.93 2.05
C SER A 114 -17.14 21.41 1.94
N GLU A 115 -15.88 21.80 2.15
CA GLU A 115 -15.47 23.23 2.08
C GLU A 115 -15.00 23.67 0.70
N PHE A 116 -14.58 22.75 -0.17
CA PHE A 116 -14.23 23.09 -1.54
C PHE A 116 -15.49 23.05 -2.41
N ALA A 117 -16.32 24.06 -2.25
CA ALA A 117 -17.44 24.26 -3.17
C ALA A 117 -16.88 24.42 -4.59
N LEU A 118 -17.26 23.50 -5.48
CA LEU A 118 -16.93 23.62 -6.89
C LEU A 118 -17.32 25.01 -7.38
N SER A 119 -16.45 25.63 -8.17
CA SER A 119 -16.78 26.87 -8.86
C SER A 119 -18.05 26.66 -9.68
N LYS A 120 -18.74 27.74 -10.06
CA LYS A 120 -19.95 27.65 -10.90
C LYS A 120 -19.69 26.79 -12.15
N ARG A 121 -18.54 26.98 -12.80
CA ARG A 121 -18.08 26.16 -13.94
C ARG A 121 -17.83 24.70 -13.55
N GLY A 122 -17.20 24.44 -12.41
CA GLY A 122 -16.95 23.08 -11.91
C GLY A 122 -18.25 22.32 -11.62
N LYS A 123 -19.24 22.98 -11.00
CA LYS A 123 -20.58 22.43 -10.81
C LYS A 123 -21.22 22.11 -12.16
N THR A 124 -21.15 23.04 -13.11
CA THR A 124 -21.66 22.80 -14.47
C THR A 124 -20.99 21.61 -15.14
N ILE A 125 -19.67 21.41 -15.01
CA ILE A 125 -18.98 20.26 -15.63
C ILE A 125 -19.42 18.93 -15.01
N VAL A 126 -19.56 18.88 -13.68
CA VAL A 126 -19.98 17.67 -12.96
C VAL A 126 -21.46 17.35 -13.20
N GLU A 127 -22.33 18.38 -13.15
CA GLU A 127 -23.76 18.27 -13.45
C GLU A 127 -24.04 18.00 -14.92
N ALA A 128 -23.16 18.46 -15.82
CA ALA A 128 -23.28 18.24 -17.27
C ALA A 128 -23.21 16.76 -17.67
N LYS A 129 -23.11 15.82 -16.71
CA LYS A 129 -23.17 14.35 -16.88
C LYS A 129 -22.62 13.98 -18.25
N SER A 130 -21.30 14.06 -18.40
CA SER A 130 -20.64 13.83 -19.67
C SER A 130 -21.11 12.48 -20.23
N LYS A 131 -22.09 12.49 -21.15
CA LYS A 131 -22.63 11.28 -21.80
C LYS A 131 -21.55 10.47 -22.51
N TRP A 132 -20.42 11.12 -22.78
CA TRP A 132 -19.22 10.58 -23.39
C TRP A 132 -18.40 9.69 -22.47
N LEU A 133 -18.47 9.87 -21.14
CA LEU A 133 -17.54 9.23 -20.21
C LEU A 133 -18.09 7.98 -19.52
N ILE A 134 -19.41 7.76 -19.52
CA ILE A 134 -20.03 6.61 -18.87
C ILE A 134 -21.25 6.16 -19.67
N SER A 135 -21.04 5.35 -20.71
CA SER A 135 -22.13 4.54 -21.26
C SER A 135 -22.17 3.21 -20.51
N ALA A 136 -22.80 3.22 -19.33
CA ALA A 136 -23.23 1.98 -18.67
C ALA A 136 -24.46 1.34 -19.38
N GLY A 137 -24.73 1.73 -20.64
CA GLY A 137 -25.88 1.31 -21.44
C GLY A 137 -25.54 1.16 -22.93
N VAL A 138 -26.56 0.92 -23.74
CA VAL A 138 -26.42 0.75 -25.20
C VAL A 138 -25.86 2.04 -25.82
N PRO A 139 -24.71 1.99 -26.51
CA PRO A 139 -24.12 3.17 -27.13
C PRO A 139 -25.08 3.75 -28.18
N LEU A 140 -25.22 5.07 -28.20
CA LEU A 140 -25.99 5.76 -29.23
C LEU A 140 -25.24 5.71 -30.58
N PRO A 141 -25.94 5.81 -31.73
CA PRO A 141 -25.30 5.96 -33.02
C PRO A 141 -24.25 7.08 -33.02
N LEU A 142 -23.12 6.86 -33.70
CA LEU A 142 -22.00 7.80 -33.82
C LEU A 142 -21.27 8.12 -32.50
N THR A 143 -21.40 7.30 -31.45
CA THR A 143 -20.55 7.41 -30.25
C THR A 143 -19.11 7.02 -30.61
N PRO A 144 -18.13 7.92 -30.52
CA PRO A 144 -16.75 7.58 -30.84
C PRO A 144 -16.13 6.71 -29.76
N CYS A 145 -15.05 6.02 -30.12
CA CYS A 145 -14.31 5.13 -29.24
C CYS A 145 -15.10 3.90 -28.72
N VAL A 146 -16.29 3.62 -29.26
CA VAL A 146 -17.04 2.39 -28.97
C VAL A 146 -16.87 1.42 -30.14
N PRO A 147 -16.21 0.25 -29.94
CA PRO A 147 -16.14 -0.76 -30.97
C PRO A 147 -17.54 -1.34 -31.23
N SER A 148 -17.75 -1.91 -32.41
CA SER A 148 -19.02 -2.59 -32.68
C SER A 148 -19.10 -3.92 -31.93
N VAL A 149 -19.64 -3.87 -30.71
CA VAL A 149 -19.87 -5.04 -29.85
C VAL A 149 -20.85 -6.05 -30.48
N PRO A 150 -21.96 -5.65 -31.15
CA PRO A 150 -22.92 -6.62 -31.70
C PRO A 150 -22.35 -7.53 -32.79
N TYR A 151 -21.34 -7.10 -33.53
CA TYR A 151 -20.69 -7.90 -34.58
C TYR A 151 -19.47 -8.68 -34.08
N PHE A 152 -19.13 -8.58 -32.79
CA PHE A 152 -18.00 -9.33 -32.26
C PHE A 152 -18.36 -10.83 -32.15
N PRO A 153 -17.55 -11.74 -32.71
CA PRO A 153 -17.87 -13.17 -32.75
C PRO A 153 -17.55 -13.85 -31.41
N PHE A 154 -18.36 -13.59 -30.38
CA PHE A 154 -18.14 -14.08 -29.01
C PHE A 154 -18.00 -15.60 -28.92
N GLU A 155 -18.83 -16.36 -29.66
CA GLU A 155 -18.75 -17.82 -29.64
C GLU A 155 -17.43 -18.36 -30.19
N LEU A 156 -16.97 -17.80 -31.32
CA LEU A 156 -15.71 -18.21 -31.93
C LEU A 156 -14.54 -17.84 -31.02
N TRP A 157 -14.57 -16.63 -30.46
CA TRP A 157 -13.58 -16.18 -29.50
C TRP A 157 -13.49 -17.11 -28.28
N ALA A 158 -14.64 -17.42 -27.66
CA ALA A 158 -14.71 -18.32 -26.51
C ALA A 158 -14.17 -19.72 -26.85
N LYS A 159 -14.53 -20.27 -28.01
CA LYS A 159 -14.02 -21.57 -28.50
C LYS A 159 -12.49 -21.54 -28.64
N LEU A 160 -11.91 -20.49 -29.21
CA LEU A 160 -10.47 -20.36 -29.41
C LEU A 160 -9.72 -20.18 -28.08
N VAL A 161 -10.23 -19.35 -27.18
CA VAL A 161 -9.66 -19.15 -25.83
C VAL A 161 -9.69 -20.46 -25.06
N ALA A 162 -10.84 -21.14 -24.99
CA ALA A 162 -10.97 -22.42 -24.30
C ALA A 162 -10.04 -23.50 -24.87
N LYS A 163 -9.92 -23.58 -26.21
CA LYS A 163 -8.99 -24.50 -26.87
C LYS A 163 -7.54 -24.28 -26.45
N ARG A 164 -7.12 -23.02 -26.27
CA ARG A 164 -5.75 -22.68 -25.83
C ARG A 164 -5.55 -22.91 -24.34
N LEU A 165 -6.52 -22.56 -23.50
CA LEU A 165 -6.43 -22.78 -22.05
C LEU A 165 -6.44 -24.27 -21.66
N ARG A 166 -7.10 -25.14 -22.43
CA ARG A 166 -7.08 -26.60 -22.21
C ARG A 166 -5.73 -27.26 -22.49
N LYS A 167 -4.84 -26.60 -23.25
CA LYS A 167 -3.47 -27.04 -23.49
C LYS A 167 -2.51 -25.91 -23.10
N PRO A 168 -2.40 -25.60 -21.79
CA PRO A 168 -1.63 -24.45 -21.36
C PRO A 168 -0.16 -24.71 -21.66
N ILE A 169 0.43 -23.86 -22.50
CA ILE A 169 1.88 -23.82 -22.67
C ILE A 169 2.40 -23.24 -21.36
N ARG A 170 3.12 -24.03 -20.55
CA ARG A 170 3.58 -23.60 -19.21
C ARG A 170 4.33 -22.26 -19.23
N GLY A 171 5.01 -21.92 -20.33
CA GLY A 171 5.68 -20.64 -20.54
C GLY A 171 4.76 -19.42 -20.75
N LEU A 172 3.48 -19.61 -21.09
CA LEU A 172 2.48 -18.52 -21.18
C LEU A 172 1.89 -18.13 -19.81
N LEU A 173 2.05 -18.97 -18.78
CA LEU A 173 1.58 -18.70 -17.42
C LEU A 173 2.64 -17.96 -16.57
N ASN A 174 3.79 -17.65 -17.16
CA ASN A 174 4.85 -16.84 -16.56
C ASN A 174 4.92 -15.48 -17.29
N TYR A 175 5.76 -14.57 -16.82
CA TYR A 175 5.94 -13.21 -17.38
C TYR A 175 6.23 -13.17 -18.90
N GLY A 176 6.66 -14.28 -19.50
CA GLY A 176 6.81 -14.41 -20.95
C GLY A 176 7.95 -13.55 -21.52
N GLU A 177 8.03 -13.45 -22.85
CA GLU A 177 8.98 -12.56 -23.50
C GLU A 177 8.52 -11.10 -23.40
N ILE A 178 9.45 -10.15 -23.19
CA ILE A 178 9.18 -8.70 -23.09
C ILE A 178 8.46 -8.16 -24.34
N ALA A 179 8.72 -8.73 -25.51
CA ALA A 179 8.07 -8.34 -26.76
C ALA A 179 6.64 -8.92 -26.91
N GLY A 180 6.20 -9.81 -26.03
CA GLY A 180 4.93 -10.55 -26.11
C GLY A 180 5.12 -12.00 -26.58
N TYR A 181 4.05 -12.74 -26.84
CA TYR A 181 4.18 -14.14 -27.26
C TYR A 181 4.63 -14.28 -28.72
N LYS A 182 5.82 -14.85 -28.99
CA LYS A 182 6.45 -14.91 -30.32
C LYS A 182 5.55 -15.48 -31.44
N PRO A 183 4.91 -16.66 -31.28
CA PRO A 183 4.03 -17.19 -32.34
C PRO A 183 2.85 -16.28 -32.66
N LEU A 184 2.36 -15.50 -31.69
CA LEU A 184 1.31 -14.51 -31.92
C LEU A 184 1.86 -13.30 -32.69
N ARG A 185 3.07 -12.83 -32.38
CA ARG A 185 3.71 -11.75 -33.14
C ARG A 185 3.89 -12.12 -34.60
N GLU A 186 4.36 -13.33 -34.88
CA GLU A 186 4.55 -13.83 -36.25
C GLU A 186 3.22 -13.92 -37.00
N ALA A 187 2.17 -14.44 -36.36
CA ALA A 187 0.83 -14.50 -36.93
C ALA A 187 0.25 -13.11 -37.23
N ILE A 188 0.44 -12.14 -36.31
CA ILE A 188 0.01 -10.75 -36.52
C ILE A 188 0.80 -10.11 -37.66
N ALA A 189 2.13 -10.27 -37.69
CA ALA A 189 2.97 -9.71 -38.74
C ALA A 189 2.60 -10.25 -40.13
N ALA A 190 2.36 -11.57 -40.23
CA ALA A 190 1.89 -12.20 -41.47
C ALA A 190 0.51 -11.65 -41.89
N HIS A 191 -0.43 -11.52 -40.95
CA HIS A 191 -1.76 -10.98 -41.23
C HIS A 191 -1.71 -9.50 -41.67
N LEU A 192 -0.89 -8.67 -41.02
CA LEU A 192 -0.69 -7.28 -41.39
C LEU A 192 -0.01 -7.14 -42.75
N GLY A 193 0.97 -8.00 -43.06
CA GLY A 193 1.60 -8.03 -44.38
C GLY A 193 0.61 -8.34 -45.49
N ALA A 194 -0.27 -9.32 -45.27
CA ALA A 194 -1.31 -9.68 -46.24
C ALA A 194 -2.40 -8.59 -46.40
N THR A 195 -2.78 -7.89 -45.34
CA THR A 195 -3.92 -6.95 -45.34
C THR A 195 -3.54 -5.49 -45.57
N ARG A 196 -2.29 -5.11 -45.25
CA ARG A 196 -1.83 -3.72 -45.28
C ARG A 196 -0.61 -3.48 -46.18
N GLY A 197 -0.18 -4.50 -46.95
CA GLY A 197 0.84 -4.36 -47.99
C GLY A 197 2.27 -4.11 -47.51
N GLY A 198 2.54 -4.18 -46.21
CA GLY A 198 3.89 -4.03 -45.64
C GLY A 198 4.53 -5.38 -45.34
N ALA A 199 5.51 -5.81 -46.14
CA ALA A 199 6.31 -6.98 -45.81
C ALA A 199 7.17 -6.69 -44.57
N LEU A 200 6.75 -7.18 -43.40
CA LEU A 200 7.60 -7.18 -42.22
C LEU A 200 8.56 -8.38 -42.34
N PRO A 201 9.89 -8.16 -42.35
CA PRO A 201 10.85 -9.26 -42.52
C PRO A 201 10.68 -10.28 -41.41
N ALA A 202 10.60 -11.56 -41.80
CA ALA A 202 10.47 -12.70 -40.91
C ALA A 202 11.64 -12.72 -39.92
N GLY A 203 11.34 -12.64 -38.61
CA GLY A 203 12.33 -12.57 -37.53
C GLY A 203 12.31 -11.29 -36.71
N THR A 204 11.28 -10.45 -36.82
CA THR A 204 11.30 -9.07 -36.35
C THR A 204 11.37 -8.93 -34.82
N SER A 205 12.55 -8.56 -34.32
CA SER A 205 12.77 -7.99 -32.97
C SER A 205 12.03 -6.66 -32.74
N HIS A 206 11.32 -6.13 -33.74
CA HIS A 206 10.66 -4.81 -33.73
C HIS A 206 9.14 -4.86 -33.52
N CYS A 207 8.50 -6.02 -33.64
CA CYS A 207 7.08 -6.16 -33.28
C CYS A 207 6.96 -6.35 -31.76
N ARG A 208 6.23 -5.48 -31.06
CA ARG A 208 5.93 -5.62 -29.62
C ARG A 208 4.43 -5.56 -29.40
N ILE A 209 3.90 -6.51 -28.63
CA ILE A 209 2.51 -6.50 -28.19
C ILE A 209 2.43 -5.63 -26.93
N ARG A 210 1.52 -4.65 -26.91
CA ARG A 210 1.23 -3.81 -25.74
C ARG A 210 -0.23 -3.94 -25.37
N ASN A 211 -0.53 -3.98 -24.08
CA ASN A 211 -1.88 -3.77 -23.60
C ASN A 211 -2.13 -2.24 -23.60
N SER A 212 -3.16 -1.78 -24.30
CA SER A 212 -3.45 -0.34 -24.43
C SER A 212 -4.14 0.25 -23.19
N ALA A 213 -4.29 -0.51 -22.11
CA ALA A 213 -4.75 -0.01 -20.81
C ALA A 213 -3.58 0.64 -20.04
N GLY A 214 -3.20 1.84 -20.44
CA GLY A 214 -2.14 2.60 -19.79
C GLY A 214 -1.87 3.91 -20.51
N GLY A 215 -2.67 4.92 -20.17
CA GLY A 215 -2.40 6.35 -20.37
C GLY A 215 -2.38 7.02 -19.01
#